data_AF-A0A930QDC4-F1
#
_entry.id   AF-A0A930QDC4-F1
#
_cell.length_a   1.000
_cell.length_b   1.000
_cell.length_c   1.000
_cell.angle_alpha   90.00
_cell.angle_beta   90.00
_cell.angle_gamma   90.00
#
_symmetry.space_group_name_H-M   'P 1'
#
loop_
_entity.id
_entity.type
_entity.pdbx_description
1 polymer ?
#
loop_
_entity_poly.entity_id
_entity_poly.type
_entity_poly.pdbx_seq_one_letter_code
_entity_poly.pdbx_strand_id
1 'polypeptide(L)'
;MEYKHGVYTREQATSLVPMTAPSGGLVVAFGTAPIHLAQTAAAANTPVLCYSYKEAVAAFGYSEDWENYTLAEVLKTHFALFNMAPLVLVNVLDPETHKKSVQ
;
A
#
# COMPACT_ATOMS: atom_id res chain seq x y z
N MET A 1 18.41 18.69 -33.53
CA MET A 1 17.86 18.76 -32.15
C MET A 1 18.64 19.84 -31.46
N GLU A 2 17.98 20.94 -31.10
CA GLU A 2 18.63 22.18 -30.66
C GLU A 2 19.22 22.00 -29.25
N TYR A 3 20.54 22.16 -29.11
CA TYR A 3 21.23 22.00 -27.84
C TYR A 3 20.90 23.20 -26.94
N LYS A 4 20.16 22.93 -25.87
CA LYS A 4 19.71 23.92 -24.91
C LYS A 4 20.76 24.09 -23.81
N HIS A 5 21.42 25.25 -23.76
CA HIS A 5 22.44 25.56 -22.76
C HIS A 5 21.84 26.41 -21.63
N GLY A 6 21.77 25.86 -20.42
CA GLY A 6 21.22 26.51 -19.24
C GLY A 6 20.58 25.52 -18.27
N VAL A 7 20.13 26.00 -17.11
CA VAL A 7 19.32 25.23 -16.15
C VAL A 7 17.85 25.38 -16.55
N TYR A 8 17.16 24.26 -16.78
CA TYR A 8 15.73 24.25 -17.12
C TYR A 8 14.95 23.57 -16.00
N THR A 9 13.97 24.28 -15.46
CA THR A 9 12.98 23.75 -14.52
C THR A 9 11.66 23.56 -15.25
N ARG A 10 11.05 22.39 -15.08
CA ARG A 10 9.68 22.10 -15.50
C ARG A 10 8.90 21.83 -14.23
N GLU A 11 7.83 22.60 -14.03
CA GLU A 11 6.82 22.23 -13.05
C GLU A 11 6.12 20.98 -13.57
N GLN A 12 6.36 19.85 -12.91
CA GLN A 12 5.47 18.70 -13.04
C GLN A 12 4.35 18.91 -12.05
N ALA A 13 3.10 18.94 -12.53
CA ALA A 13 1.96 18.84 -11.65
C ALA A 13 2.07 17.52 -10.87
N THR A 14 2.43 17.61 -9.59
CA THR A 14 2.31 16.50 -8.66
C THR A 14 0.83 16.30 -8.42
N SER A 15 0.23 15.31 -9.09
CA SER A 15 -1.20 14.97 -8.99
C SER A 15 -1.64 14.51 -7.60
N LEU A 16 -0.71 14.39 -6.65
CA LEU A 16 -0.97 13.90 -5.30
C LEU A 16 -0.99 15.07 -4.34
N VAL A 17 -2.17 15.35 -3.79
CA VAL A 17 -2.31 16.15 -2.57
C VAL A 17 -1.53 15.43 -1.47
N PRO A 18 -0.65 16.12 -0.71
CA PRO A 18 0.03 15.48 0.41
C PRO A 18 -1.00 14.89 1.37
N MET A 19 -0.79 13.64 1.78
CA MET A 19 -1.77 12.92 2.61
C MET A 19 -1.96 13.65 3.94
N THR A 20 -3.21 13.71 4.40
CA THR A 20 -3.55 14.35 5.67
C THR A 20 -3.13 13.45 6.81
N ALA A 21 -2.28 13.97 7.70
CA ALA A 21 -1.93 13.29 8.95
C ALA A 21 -2.96 13.61 10.04
N PRO A 22 -3.69 12.61 10.57
CA PRO A 22 -4.63 12.86 11.66
C PRO A 22 -3.86 13.07 12.98
N SER A 23 -4.30 14.03 13.80
CA SER A 23 -3.73 14.29 15.12
C SER A 23 -4.10 13.24 16.18
N GLY A 24 -4.97 12.29 15.82
CA GLY A 24 -5.40 11.16 16.66
C GLY A 24 -6.25 10.18 15.85
N GLY A 25 -6.40 8.94 16.34
CA GLY A 25 -7.20 7.91 15.65
C GLY A 25 -6.48 7.23 14.48
N LEU A 26 -5.24 6.79 14.71
CA LEU A 26 -4.50 6.00 13.72
C LEU A 26 -5.24 4.69 13.42
N VAL A 27 -5.44 4.42 12.13
CA VAL A 27 -6.10 3.21 11.67
C VAL A 27 -5.11 2.04 11.69
N VAL A 28 -5.52 0.95 12.35
CA VAL A 28 -4.81 -0.34 12.34
C VAL A 28 -5.74 -1.36 11.73
N ALA A 29 -5.36 -1.95 10.61
CA ALA A 29 -6.17 -2.91 9.88
C ALA A 29 -5.53 -4.30 9.87
N PHE A 30 -6.35 -5.31 10.17
CA PHE A 30 -5.99 -6.73 10.12
C PHE A 30 -6.79 -7.39 9.00
N GLY A 31 -6.14 -8.21 8.18
CA GLY A 31 -6.81 -8.88 7.07
C GLY A 31 -5.84 -9.62 6.17
N THR A 32 -6.33 -10.05 5.03
CA THR A 32 -5.54 -10.82 4.06
C THR A 32 -4.99 -9.90 2.98
N ALA A 33 -3.69 -10.05 2.70
CA ALA A 33 -3.00 -9.33 1.65
C ALA A 33 -2.51 -10.28 0.54
N PRO A 34 -2.49 -9.83 -0.73
CA PRO A 34 -1.97 -10.61 -1.84
C PRO A 34 -0.43 -10.53 -1.86
N ILE A 35 0.21 -11.09 -0.84
CA ILE A 35 1.67 -10.98 -0.61
C ILE A 35 2.52 -11.60 -1.72
N HIS A 36 1.94 -12.47 -2.55
CA HIS A 36 2.60 -13.00 -3.76
C HIS A 36 2.78 -11.93 -4.86
N LEU A 37 2.05 -10.81 -4.79
CA LEU A 37 2.18 -9.65 -5.68
C LEU A 37 3.03 -8.53 -5.07
N ALA A 38 3.49 -8.69 -3.83
CA ALA A 38 4.32 -7.71 -3.14
C ALA A 38 5.77 -7.72 -3.66
N GLN A 39 6.43 -6.57 -3.65
CA GLN A 39 7.87 -6.46 -3.95
C GLN A 39 8.73 -6.83 -2.74
N THR A 40 8.30 -6.40 -1.56
CA THR A 40 8.96 -6.66 -0.28
C THR A 40 7.91 -7.22 0.69
N ALA A 41 7.53 -8.47 0.47
CA ALA A 41 6.42 -9.11 1.19
C ALA A 41 6.56 -8.97 2.71
N ALA A 42 5.56 -8.34 3.32
CA ALA A 42 5.45 -8.26 4.77
C ALA A 42 5.24 -9.66 5.37
N ALA A 43 5.95 -9.94 6.46
CA ALA A 43 5.75 -11.18 7.21
C ALA A 43 4.32 -11.26 7.77
N ALA A 44 3.76 -12.47 7.80
CA ALA A 44 2.47 -12.70 8.42
C ALA A 44 2.50 -12.30 9.90
N ASN A 45 1.36 -11.79 10.39
CA ASN A 45 1.14 -11.34 11.76
C ASN A 45 2.12 -10.27 12.27
N THR A 46 2.79 -9.57 11.35
CA THR A 46 3.74 -8.50 11.68
C THR A 46 3.15 -7.15 11.27
N PRO A 47 3.00 -6.19 12.19
CA PRO A 47 2.49 -4.86 11.87
C PRO A 47 3.53 -4.06 11.07
N VAL A 48 3.06 -3.44 9.98
CA VAL A 48 3.86 -2.54 9.16
C VAL A 48 3.18 -1.19 9.08
N LEU A 49 3.88 -0.14 9.50
CA LEU A 49 3.45 1.24 9.38
C LEU A 49 3.77 1.75 7.98
N CYS A 50 2.75 2.14 7.23
CA CYS A 50 2.89 2.65 5.88
C CYS A 50 2.49 4.12 5.83
N TYR A 51 3.35 4.95 5.23
CA TYR A 51 3.08 6.36 5.05
C TYR A 51 2.56 6.69 3.66
N SER A 52 2.66 5.78 2.69
CA SER A 52 2.18 6.02 1.33
C SER A 52 1.54 4.79 0.71
N TYR A 53 0.65 5.01 -0.25
CA TYR A 53 0.06 3.93 -1.05
C TYR A 53 1.14 3.06 -1.72
N LYS A 54 2.17 3.69 -2.29
CA LYS A 54 3.25 2.97 -2.99
C LYS A 54 4.02 2.04 -2.05
N GLU A 55 4.36 2.53 -0.86
CA GLU A 55 5.05 1.72 0.16
C GLU A 55 4.18 0.55 0.60
N ALA A 56 2.90 0.79 0.85
CA ALA A 56 1.99 -0.25 1.28
C ALA A 56 1.73 -1.30 0.18
N VAL A 57 1.58 -0.90 -1.09
CA VAL A 57 1.49 -1.85 -2.21
C VAL A 57 2.80 -2.62 -2.39
N ALA A 58 3.96 -2.00 -2.19
CA ALA A 58 5.23 -2.70 -2.24
C ALA A 58 5.33 -3.77 -1.13
N ALA A 59 4.80 -3.49 0.07
CA ALA A 59 4.84 -4.40 1.21
C ALA A 59 3.77 -5.52 1.17
N PHE A 60 2.55 -5.20 0.74
CA PHE A 60 1.38 -6.08 0.84
C PHE A 60 0.86 -6.59 -0.51
N GLY A 61 1.30 -5.99 -1.62
CA GLY A 61 0.69 -6.22 -2.93
C GLY A 61 -0.67 -5.52 -3.06
N TYR A 62 -1.27 -5.63 -4.24
CA TYR A 62 -2.62 -5.09 -4.48
C TYR A 62 -3.40 -6.01 -5.43
N SER A 63 -4.67 -6.23 -5.13
CA SER A 63 -5.63 -6.95 -5.98
C SER A 63 -7.01 -6.31 -5.84
N GLU A 64 -7.81 -6.34 -6.91
CA GLU A 64 -9.22 -5.90 -6.87
C GLU A 64 -10.16 -6.97 -6.34
N ASP A 65 -9.65 -8.18 -6.08
CA ASP A 65 -10.37 -9.25 -5.39
C ASP A 65 -10.43 -8.99 -3.88
N TRP A 66 -11.30 -8.06 -3.49
CA TRP A 66 -11.46 -7.64 -2.09
C TRP A 66 -12.11 -8.69 -1.20
N GLU A 67 -12.80 -9.67 -1.78
CA GLU A 67 -13.38 -10.79 -1.03
C GLU A 67 -12.27 -11.67 -0.44
N ASN A 68 -11.23 -11.96 -1.23
CA ASN A 68 -10.08 -12.74 -0.76
C ASN A 68 -8.96 -11.89 -0.15
N TYR A 69 -8.83 -10.62 -0.52
CA TYR A 69 -7.75 -9.72 -0.09
C TYR A 69 -8.28 -8.43 0.53
N THR A 70 -8.81 -8.54 1.74
CA THR A 70 -9.51 -7.43 2.41
C THR A 70 -8.61 -6.23 2.69
N LEU A 71 -7.30 -6.42 2.88
CA LEU A 71 -6.37 -5.30 3.08
C LEU A 71 -6.18 -4.44 1.83
N ALA A 72 -6.44 -4.97 0.63
CA ALA A 72 -6.37 -4.20 -0.60
C ALA A 72 -7.49 -3.14 -0.68
N GLU A 73 -8.68 -3.45 -0.13
CA GLU A 73 -9.78 -2.48 -0.01
C GLU A 73 -9.41 -1.35 0.96
N VAL A 74 -8.86 -1.70 2.13
CA VAL A 74 -8.40 -0.71 3.13
C VAL A 74 -7.33 0.21 2.54
N LEU A 75 -6.39 -0.36 1.79
CA LEU A 75 -5.36 0.37 1.05
C LEU A 75 -5.96 1.41 0.09
N LYS A 76 -6.92 0.99 -0.75
CA LYS A 76 -7.57 1.87 -1.72
C LYS A 76 -8.37 2.97 -1.02
N THR A 77 -9.18 2.60 -0.03
CA THR A 77 -10.06 3.56 0.66
C THR A 77 -9.24 4.59 1.43
N HIS A 78 -8.29 4.16 2.26
CA HIS A 78 -7.50 5.06 3.11
C HIS A 78 -6.64 6.04 2.31
N PHE A 79 -5.87 5.52 1.33
CA PHE A 79 -4.93 6.35 0.58
C PHE A 79 -5.55 7.02 -0.65
N ALA A 80 -6.37 6.32 -1.44
CA ALA A 80 -6.85 6.88 -2.71
C ALA A 80 -8.17 7.64 -2.57
N LEU A 81 -9.10 7.19 -1.72
CA LEU A 81 -10.40 7.86 -1.55
C LEU A 81 -10.34 8.96 -0.48
N PHE A 82 -9.74 8.68 0.67
CA PHE A 82 -9.68 9.62 1.79
C PHE A 82 -8.38 10.43 1.86
N ASN A 83 -7.36 10.06 1.06
CA ASN A 83 -6.06 10.73 1.03
C ASN A 83 -5.45 10.94 2.44
N MET A 84 -5.48 9.88 3.25
CA MET A 84 -4.97 9.86 4.63
C MET A 84 -3.68 9.04 4.74
N ALA A 85 -2.86 9.40 5.73
CA ALA A 85 -1.72 8.63 6.21
C ALA A 85 -1.43 9.01 7.66
N PRO A 86 -0.79 8.17 8.50
CA PRO A 86 -0.31 6.83 8.18
C PRO A 86 -1.33 5.73 8.49
N LEU A 87 -1.09 4.56 7.91
CA LEU A 87 -1.89 3.35 8.08
C LEU A 87 -1.02 2.20 8.59
N VAL A 88 -1.46 1.49 9.63
CA VAL A 88 -0.83 0.24 10.05
C VAL A 88 -1.59 -0.94 9.46
N LEU A 89 -0.87 -1.81 8.78
CA LEU A 89 -1.41 -3.02 8.15
C LEU A 89 -0.80 -4.26 8.80
N VAL A 90 -1.64 -5.26 9.07
CA VAL A 90 -1.23 -6.57 9.58
C VAL A 90 -1.81 -7.65 8.69
N ASN A 91 -0.95 -8.28 7.89
CA ASN A 91 -1.35 -9.41 7.06
C ASN A 91 -1.50 -10.67 7.91
N VAL A 92 -2.65 -11.34 7.85
CA VAL A 92 -2.89 -12.61 8.55
C VAL A 92 -2.75 -13.83 7.63
N LEU A 93 -2.66 -13.63 6.30
CA LEU A 93 -2.45 -14.71 5.35
C LEU A 93 -0.99 -15.17 5.39
N ASP A 94 -0.73 -16.31 6.02
CA ASP A 94 0.58 -16.96 6.02
C ASP A 94 0.65 -18.05 4.94
N PRO A 95 1.48 -17.90 3.89
CA PRO A 95 1.62 -18.90 2.85
C PRO A 95 2.17 -20.22 3.36
N GLU A 96 2.92 -20.25 4.46
CA GLU A 96 3.52 -21.49 4.97
C GLU A 96 2.49 -22.42 5.59
N THR A 97 1.47 -21.85 6.24
CA THR A 97 0.42 -22.59 6.94
C THR A 97 -0.89 -22.66 6.15
N HIS A 98 -1.26 -21.61 5.41
CA HIS A 98 -2.52 -21.53 4.68
C HIS A 98 -2.39 -22.08 3.25
N LYS A 99 -1.99 -23.35 3.11
CA LYS A 99 -1.90 -24.06 1.84
C LYS A 99 -3.09 -25.00 1.67
N LYS A 100 -3.67 -25.05 0.46
CA LYS A 100 -4.52 -26.18 0.06
C LYS A 100 -3.62 -27.30 -0.43
N SER A 101 -3.90 -28.53 -0.01
CA SER A 101 -3.26 -29.72 -0.59
C SER A 101 -3.63 -29.80 -2.07
N VAL A 102 -2.64 -29.81 -2.94
CA VAL A 102 -2.84 -30.07 -4.37
C VAL A 102 -3.29 -31.53 -4.49
N GLN A 103 -4.51 -31.76 -4.98
CA GLN A 103 -4.99 -33.09 -5.37
C GLN A 103 -4.72 -33.35 -6.84
#